data_AF-A0A0J1FTW4-F1
#
_entry.id   AF-A0A0J1FTW4-F1
#
_cell.length_a   1.000
_cell.length_b   1.000
_cell.length_c   1.000
_cell.angle_alpha   90.00
_cell.angle_beta   90.00
_cell.angle_gamma   90.00
#
_symmetry.space_group_name_H-M   'P 1'
#
loop_
_entity.id
_entity.type
_entity.pdbx_description
1 polymer ?
#
loop_
_entity_poly.entity_id
_entity_poly.type
_entity_poly.pdbx_seq_one_letter_code
_entity_poly.pdbx_strand_id
1 'polypeptide(L)' 'MKATKIENKDILEAVNSGSSYFEIGNRKFLLFEVEQYPDNNDANVYEVTDDEEKRLLLEALEGDNPILSDSEIDKALGSL' A
#
# COMPACT_ATOMS: atom_id res chain seq x y z
N MET A 1 -5.02 14.35 14.26
CA MET A 1 -4.33 14.51 12.96
C MET A 1 -3.62 15.85 12.89
N LYS A 2 -2.50 15.92 12.16
CA LYS A 2 -1.82 17.18 11.80
C LYS A 2 -1.78 17.24 10.27
N ALA A 3 -2.41 18.24 9.68
CA ALA A 3 -2.44 18.39 8.23
C ALA A 3 -1.04 18.75 7.71
N THR A 4 -0.56 18.03 6.71
CA THR A 4 0.66 18.39 5.98
C THR A 4 0.26 19.24 4.78
N LYS A 5 0.72 20.49 4.76
CA LYS A 5 0.43 21.40 3.66
C LYS A 5 1.39 21.13 2.51
N ILE A 6 0.86 20.78 1.35
CA ILE A 6 1.63 20.68 0.11
C ILE A 6 1.80 22.09 -0.46
N GLU A 7 3.03 22.59 -0.51
CA GLU A 7 3.35 23.92 -1.03
C GLU A 7 3.89 23.89 -2.48
N ASN A 8 3.94 22.72 -3.09
CA ASN A 8 4.36 22.58 -4.47
C ASN A 8 3.17 22.86 -5.42
N LYS A 9 3.32 23.90 -6.23
CA LYS A 9 2.28 24.38 -7.14
C LYS A 9 1.92 23.37 -8.24
N ASP A 10 2.89 22.63 -8.75
CA ASP A 10 2.69 21.65 -9.82
C ASP A 10 1.93 20.42 -9.29
N ILE A 11 2.22 20.02 -8.05
CA ILE A 11 1.47 18.94 -7.37
C ILE A 11 0.04 19.39 -7.10
N LEU A 12 -0.18 20.62 -6.63
CA LEU A 12 -1.51 21.17 -6.41
C LEU A 12 -2.32 21.22 -7.71
N GLU A 13 -1.72 21.61 -8.82
CA GLU A 13 -2.39 21.69 -10.11
C GLU A 13 -2.74 20.29 -10.65
N ALA A 14 -1.83 19.32 -10.50
CA ALA A 14 -2.10 17.93 -10.88
C ALA A 14 -3.25 17.30 -10.07
N VAL A 15 -3.26 17.48 -8.75
CA VAL A 15 -4.34 17.02 -7.86
C VAL A 15 -5.67 17.65 -8.25
N ASN A 16 -5.68 18.96 -8.54
CA ASN A 16 -6.91 19.69 -8.90
C ASN A 16 -7.36 19.47 -10.36
N SER A 17 -6.51 18.93 -11.23
CA SER A 17 -6.84 18.65 -12.63
C SER A 17 -7.84 17.50 -12.82
N GLY A 18 -8.13 16.74 -11.76
CA GLY A 18 -8.92 15.51 -11.84
C GLY A 18 -8.15 14.32 -12.44
N SER A 19 -6.85 14.48 -12.70
CA SER A 19 -5.98 13.39 -13.11
C SER A 19 -5.68 12.48 -11.92
N SER A 20 -5.77 11.16 -12.11
CA SER A 20 -5.43 10.17 -11.09
C SER A 20 -3.92 10.03 -10.87
N TYR A 21 -3.08 10.85 -11.48
CA TYR A 21 -1.62 10.77 -11.38
C TYR A 21 -0.97 12.14 -11.65
N PHE A 22 0.29 12.29 -11.26
CA PHE A 22 1.18 13.38 -11.68
C PHE A 22 2.48 12.83 -12.26
N GLU A 23 3.17 13.62 -13.08
CA GLU A 23 4.41 13.22 -13.75
C GLU A 23 5.56 14.15 -13.34
N ILE A 24 6.70 13.57 -12.96
CA ILE A 24 7.95 14.29 -12.69
C ILE A 24 9.04 13.70 -13.57
N GLY A 25 9.55 14.50 -14.51
CA GLY A 25 10.53 14.04 -15.49
C GLY A 25 9.93 12.97 -16.41
N ASN A 26 10.46 11.75 -16.36
CA ASN A 26 9.98 10.59 -17.12
C ASN A 26 9.29 9.54 -16.23
N ARG A 27 8.87 9.92 -15.01
CA ARG A 27 8.24 9.03 -14.04
C ARG A 27 6.83 9.50 -13.70
N LYS A 28 5.87 8.57 -13.75
CA LYS A 28 4.47 8.79 -13.35
C LYS A 28 4.23 8.30 -11.93
N PHE A 29 3.48 9.08 -11.16
CA PHE A 29 3.13 8.80 -9.77
C PHE A 29 1.61 8.83 -9.64
N LEU A 30 1.03 7.70 -9.26
CA LEU A 30 -0.42 7.53 -9.13
C LEU A 30 -0.89 8.16 -7.81
N LEU A 31 -1.92 8.99 -7.89
CA LEU A 31 -2.61 9.61 -6.76
C LEU A 31 -3.75 8.70 -6.34
N PHE A 32 -3.68 8.16 -5.13
CA PHE A 32 -4.77 7.42 -4.52
C PHE A 32 -5.20 8.11 -3.24
N GLU A 33 -6.50 8.26 -3.08
CA GLU A 33 -7.10 8.49 -1.77
C GLU A 33 -7.04 7.15 -1.02
N VAL A 34 -6.24 7.12 0.05
CA VAL A 34 -6.22 5.99 0.97
C VAL A 34 -7.10 6.39 2.13
N GLU A 35 -8.28 5.78 2.25
CA GLU A 35 -9.05 5.89 3.48
C GLU A 35 -8.21 5.23 4.59
N GLN A 36 -7.79 6.03 5.56
CA GLN A 36 -7.24 5.48 6.79
C GLN A 36 -8.40 4.80 7.49
N TYR A 37 -8.42 3.46 7.47
CA TYR A 37 -9.38 2.71 8.27
C TYR A 37 -9.28 3.21 9.71
N PRO A 38 -10.41 3.56 10.36
CA PRO A 38 -10.36 3.94 11.76
C PRO A 38 -9.76 2.77 12.54
N ASP A 39 -8.72 3.05 13.32
CA ASP A 39 -8.00 2.13 14.23
C ASP A 39 -8.93 1.45 15.28
N ASN A 40 -10.23 1.62 15.16
CA ASN A 40 -11.20 1.38 16.20
C ASN A 40 -12.59 1.13 15.58
N ASN A 41 -12.93 -0.16 15.45
CA ASN A 41 -14.28 -0.74 15.39
C ASN A 41 -15.03 -0.84 14.04
N ASP A 42 -14.37 -0.91 12.88
CA ASP A 42 -15.05 -1.41 11.68
C ASP A 42 -14.93 -2.94 11.56
N ALA A 43 -16.07 -3.64 11.59
CA ALA A 43 -16.19 -5.10 11.63
C ALA A 43 -15.74 -5.85 10.34
N ASN A 44 -15.03 -5.17 9.43
CA ASN A 44 -14.61 -5.70 8.13
C ASN A 44 -13.08 -5.73 7.95
N VAL A 45 -12.30 -5.54 9.02
CA VAL A 45 -10.86 -5.86 9.00
C VAL A 45 -10.64 -7.33 9.32
N TYR A 46 -9.64 -7.92 8.67
CA TYR A 46 -9.17 -9.27 9.01
C TYR A 46 -8.55 -9.25 10.41
N GLU A 47 -9.32 -9.70 11.40
CA GLU A 47 -8.82 -9.90 12.75
C GLU A 47 -8.10 -11.24 12.82
N VAL A 48 -6.78 -11.17 13.00
CA VAL A 48 -5.97 -12.37 13.23
C VAL A 48 -6.24 -12.86 14.65
N THR A 49 -7.11 -13.87 14.75
CA THR A 49 -7.53 -14.44 16.05
C THR A 49 -6.63 -15.58 16.51
N ASP A 50 -5.83 -16.14 15.61
CA ASP A 50 -4.87 -17.19 15.91
C ASP A 50 -3.47 -16.60 16.22
N ASP A 51 -2.91 -16.99 17.36
CA ASP A 51 -1.63 -16.46 17.83
C ASP A 51 -0.44 -16.91 16.95
N GLU A 52 -0.51 -18.11 16.37
CA GLU A 52 0.54 -18.63 15.49
C GLU A 52 0.53 -17.88 14.16
N GLU A 53 -0.64 -17.67 13.57
CA GLU A 53 -0.82 -16.86 12.38
C GLU A 53 -0.31 -15.43 12.60
N LYS A 54 -0.68 -14.80 13.72
CA LYS A 54 -0.21 -13.46 14.08
C LYS A 54 1.31 -13.39 14.14
N ARG A 55 1.93 -14.39 14.76
CA ARG A 55 3.40 -14.49 14.86
C ARG A 55 4.04 -14.59 13.47
N LEU A 56 3.51 -15.45 12.60
CA LEU A 56 4.02 -15.66 11.24
C LEU A 56 3.88 -14.40 10.37
N LEU A 57 2.75 -13.71 10.47
CA LEU A 57 2.51 -12.45 9.75
C LEU A 57 3.48 -11.35 10.18
N LEU A 58 3.69 -11.20 11.50
CA LEU A 58 4.66 -10.22 12.02
C LEU A 58 6.08 -10.56 11.60
N GLU A 59 6.47 -11.84 11.63
CA GLU A 59 7.78 -12.29 11.16
C GLU A 59 8.00 -12.00 9.68
N ALA A 60 6.98 -12.18 8.84
CA ALA A 60 7.04 -11.87 7.41
C ALA A 60 7.01 -10.36 7.10
N LEU A 61 6.40 -9.54 7.94
CA LEU A 61 6.34 -8.09 7.75
C LEU A 61 7.60 -7.38 8.26
N GLU A 62 8.14 -7.82 9.40
CA GLU A 62 9.29 -7.19 10.05
C GLU A 62 10.63 -7.86 9.65
N GLY A 63 10.58 -9.08 9.11
CA GLY A 63 11.74 -9.82 8.65
C GLY A 63 12.18 -9.48 7.22
N ASP A 64 13.16 -10.24 6.73
CA ASP A 64 13.60 -10.15 5.34
C ASP A 64 12.57 -10.87 4.43
N ASN A 65 11.73 -10.07 3.78
CA ASN A 65 10.68 -10.54 2.88
C ASN A 65 11.03 -10.15 1.44
N PRO A 66 11.77 -11.00 0.71
CA PRO A 66 12.24 -10.67 -0.62
C PRO A 66 11.08 -10.61 -1.61
N ILE A 67 11.13 -9.61 -2.49
CA ILE A 67 10.19 -9.53 -3.62
C ILE A 67 10.47 -10.70 -4.55
N LEU A 68 9.49 -11.60 -4.70
CA LEU A 68 9.55 -12.73 -5.60
C LEU A 68 9.30 -12.29 -7.06
N SER A 69 9.94 -12.97 -8.00
CA SER A 69 9.63 -12.86 -9.43
C SER A 69 8.36 -13.66 -9.79
N ASP A 70 7.73 -13.31 -10.91
CA ASP A 70 6.55 -14.03 -11.43
C ASP A 70 6.79 -15.55 -11.53
N SER A 71 7.98 -15.96 -11.98
CA SER A 71 8.35 -17.38 -12.09
C SER A 71 8.42 -18.11 -10.74
N GLU A 72 8.80 -17.40 -9.68
CA GLU A 72 8.87 -17.95 -8.32
C GLU A 72 7.47 -18.05 -7.72
N ILE A 73 6.60 -17.09 -8.03
CA ILE A 73 5.18 -17.08 -7.64
C ILE A 73 4.43 -18.24 -8.33
N ASP A 74 4.57 -18.40 -9.64
CA ASP A 74 3.91 -19.46 -10.41
C ASP A 74 4.30 -20.86 -9.90
N LYS A 75 5.58 -21.01 -9.53
CA LYS A 75 6.09 -22.25 -8.92
C LYS A 75 5.52 -22.48 -7.53
N ALA A 76 5.40 -21.44 -6.70
CA ALA A 76 4.82 -21.54 -5.36
C ALA A 76 3.31 -21.88 -5.39
N LEU A 77 2.59 -21.36 -6.40
CA LEU A 77 1.16 -21.62 -6.61
C LEU A 77 0.88 -22.94 -7.34
N GLY A 78 1.90 -23.71 -7.72
CA GLY A 78 1.74 -24.98 -8.43
C GLY A 78 1.13 -24.83 -9.82
N SER A 79 1.34 -23.68 -10.47
CA SER A 79 0.77 -23.33 -11.78
C SER A 79 1.65 -23.74 -12.97
N LEU A 80 2.64 -24.62 -12.73
CA LEU A 80 3.59 -25.19 -13.71
C LEU A 80 3.54 -26.72 -13.72
#